data_AF-A0AAD4R4Z2-F1
#
_entry.id   AF-A0AAD4R4Z2-F1
#
_cell.length_a   1.000
_cell.length_b   1.000
_cell.length_c   1.000
_cell.angle_alpha   90.00
_cell.angle_beta   90.00
_cell.angle_gamma   90.00
#
_symmetry.space_group_name_H-M   'P 1'
#
loop_
_entity.id
_entity.type
_entity.pdbx_description
1 polymer ?
#
loop_
_entity_poly.entity_id
_entity_poly.type
_entity_poly.pdbx_seq_one_letter_code
_entity_poly.pdbx_strand_id
1 'polypeptide(L)'
;MRANQTNHNRKTQILDLPSSMEQQLDELIGLNQQLDQKVVANQRHFKDVLIYCKKTIEKQDEQIKRLDGIVERSEIVYKEKLKKERLIAQQEYEELKLTVDKLNSENLLMKTQLGNQEQNELELKSKSEKIGRRELKERELVMVTTEKVRRELEVEFAQEIEKIQKELRIQNLAQVEANQQIVKKVQNDLLRREKEKEYYHIEMLKAQAECESLGKTLQQYEIEKKRFEGIAQKSKQQTEKMIADSKRQLDEMEKARNRESQRFADTMTAIKKENSELKKEVQELAKELGQIKSNYDLIKNEREKSLEQYGDQNAKLSELKQFLTYVLEEKNDQYIDTSLGDNRNAIFTKLLLLLQNVPGIHKNTTS
;
A
#
# COMPACT_ATOMS: atom_id res chain seq x y z
N MET A 1 -66.21 -31.14 -28.23
CA MET A 1 -65.61 -30.87 -26.90
C MET A 1 -64.19 -30.27 -26.91
N ARG A 2 -63.57 -29.88 -28.04
CA ARG A 2 -62.15 -29.46 -28.08
C ARG A 2 -61.87 -27.96 -28.25
N ALA A 3 -62.89 -27.10 -28.23
CA ALA A 3 -62.74 -25.66 -28.53
C ALA A 3 -62.39 -24.78 -27.31
N ASN A 4 -62.38 -25.30 -26.09
CA ASN A 4 -62.14 -24.51 -24.87
C ASN A 4 -60.70 -24.50 -24.35
N GLN A 5 -59.77 -25.29 -24.90
CA GLN A 5 -58.41 -25.38 -24.36
C GLN A 5 -57.42 -24.35 -24.98
N THR A 6 -57.63 -23.92 -26.22
CA THR A 6 -56.70 -23.01 -26.91
C THR A 6 -56.89 -21.53 -26.54
N ASN A 7 -58.08 -21.13 -26.11
CA ASN A 7 -58.33 -19.76 -25.62
C ASN A 7 -57.87 -19.54 -24.16
N HIS A 8 -57.63 -20.61 -23.41
CA HIS A 8 -57.03 -20.51 -22.06
C HIS A 8 -55.53 -20.21 -22.14
N ASN A 9 -54.80 -20.81 -23.09
CA ASN A 9 -53.34 -20.63 -23.23
C ASN A 9 -52.89 -19.26 -23.79
N ARG A 10 -53.69 -18.60 -24.63
CA ARG A 10 -53.36 -17.24 -25.11
C ARG A 10 -53.70 -16.14 -24.09
N LYS A 11 -54.70 -16.38 -23.22
CA LYS A 11 -55.00 -15.47 -22.10
C LYS A 11 -53.95 -15.58 -20.99
N THR A 12 -53.41 -16.77 -20.71
CA THR A 12 -52.28 -16.92 -19.77
C THR A 12 -50.98 -16.29 -20.31
N GLN A 13 -50.65 -16.45 -21.60
CA GLN A 13 -49.42 -15.85 -22.16
C GLN A 13 -49.40 -14.31 -22.21
N ILE A 14 -50.56 -13.64 -22.29
CA ILE A 14 -50.65 -12.17 -22.21
C ILE A 14 -50.67 -11.69 -20.74
N LEU A 15 -51.14 -12.54 -19.81
CA LEU A 15 -51.04 -12.29 -18.36
C LEU A 15 -49.63 -12.56 -17.79
N ASP A 16 -48.77 -13.31 -18.47
CA ASP A 16 -47.39 -13.62 -18.02
C ASP A 16 -46.32 -12.65 -18.56
N LEU A 17 -46.64 -11.82 -19.57
CA LEU A 17 -45.74 -10.79 -20.10
C LEU A 17 -45.40 -9.68 -19.09
N PRO A 18 -46.36 -9.16 -18.30
CA PRO A 18 -46.07 -8.26 -17.18
C PRO A 18 -45.12 -8.91 -16.18
N SER A 19 -45.35 -10.18 -15.85
CA SER A 19 -44.54 -10.98 -14.91
C SER A 19 -43.10 -11.16 -15.38
N SER A 20 -42.88 -11.35 -16.68
CA SER A 20 -41.53 -11.46 -17.27
C SER A 20 -40.77 -10.13 -17.30
N MET A 21 -41.47 -9.00 -17.50
CA MET A 21 -40.85 -7.68 -17.41
C MET A 21 -40.60 -7.26 -15.97
N GLU A 22 -41.50 -7.61 -15.05
CA GLU A 22 -41.29 -7.44 -13.60
C GLU A 22 -40.08 -8.23 -13.13
N GLN A 23 -39.89 -9.47 -13.57
CA GLN A 23 -38.69 -10.25 -13.27
C GLN A 23 -37.40 -9.60 -13.81
N GLN A 24 -37.41 -9.06 -15.03
CA GLN A 24 -36.25 -8.34 -15.57
C GLN A 24 -35.98 -7.02 -14.85
N LEU A 25 -37.04 -6.33 -14.41
CA LEU A 25 -36.95 -5.13 -13.59
C LEU A 25 -36.35 -5.47 -12.22
N ASP A 26 -36.78 -6.57 -11.59
CA ASP A 26 -36.25 -7.06 -10.32
C ASP A 26 -34.79 -7.50 -10.43
N GLU A 27 -34.41 -8.16 -11.53
CA GLU A 27 -33.01 -8.48 -11.82
C GLU A 27 -32.16 -7.23 -11.98
N LEU A 28 -32.63 -6.22 -12.73
CA LEU A 28 -31.94 -4.94 -12.89
C LEU A 28 -31.84 -4.18 -11.57
N ILE A 29 -32.88 -4.17 -10.75
CA ILE A 29 -32.88 -3.59 -9.41
C ILE A 29 -31.85 -4.31 -8.53
N GLY A 30 -31.83 -5.63 -8.55
CA GLY A 30 -30.86 -6.44 -7.80
C GLY A 30 -29.41 -6.17 -8.25
N LEU A 31 -29.18 -6.03 -9.55
CA LEU A 31 -27.86 -5.73 -10.11
C LEU A 31 -27.41 -4.31 -9.74
N ASN A 32 -28.33 -3.35 -9.73
CA ASN A 32 -28.06 -1.97 -9.32
C ASN A 32 -27.74 -1.89 -7.82
N GLN A 33 -28.48 -2.61 -6.97
CA GLN A 33 -28.18 -2.74 -5.54
C GLN A 33 -26.81 -3.39 -5.29
N GLN A 34 -26.43 -4.41 -6.06
CA GLN A 34 -25.08 -5.00 -5.99
C GLN A 34 -24.00 -4.01 -6.42
N LEU A 35 -24.27 -3.19 -7.44
CA LEU A 35 -23.36 -2.15 -7.88
C LEU A 35 -23.15 -1.10 -6.79
N ASP A 36 -24.23 -0.63 -6.17
CA ASP A 36 -24.19 0.33 -5.07
C ASP A 36 -23.40 -0.22 -3.88
N GLN A 37 -23.59 -1.49 -3.52
CA GLN A 37 -22.81 -2.15 -2.47
C GLN A 37 -21.31 -2.20 -2.82
N LYS A 38 -20.95 -2.49 -4.08
CA LYS A 38 -19.55 -2.47 -4.53
C LYS A 38 -18.96 -1.07 -4.51
N VAL A 39 -19.72 -0.04 -4.89
CA VAL A 39 -19.28 1.36 -4.84
C VAL A 39 -19.01 1.77 -3.39
N VAL A 40 -19.90 1.44 -2.46
CA VAL A 40 -19.72 1.72 -1.02
C VAL A 40 -18.51 0.96 -0.46
N ALA A 41 -18.32 -0.30 -0.84
CA ALA A 41 -17.15 -1.10 -0.42
C ALA A 41 -15.83 -0.49 -0.94
N ASN A 42 -15.78 -0.09 -2.21
CA ASN A 42 -14.61 0.57 -2.79
C ASN A 42 -14.31 1.92 -2.12
N GLN A 43 -15.34 2.72 -1.81
CA GLN A 43 -15.16 3.98 -1.07
C GLN A 43 -14.57 3.74 0.33
N ARG A 44 -15.00 2.69 1.03
CA ARG A 44 -14.42 2.31 2.33
C ARG A 44 -12.95 1.88 2.19
N HIS A 45 -12.64 1.00 1.25
CA HIS A 45 -11.25 0.58 1.01
C HIS A 45 -10.34 1.74 0.61
N PHE A 46 -10.82 2.64 -0.24
CA PHE A 46 -10.06 3.84 -0.60
C PHE A 46 -9.79 4.72 0.63
N LYS A 47 -10.78 4.89 1.51
CA LYS A 47 -10.61 5.61 2.78
C LYS A 47 -9.59 4.93 3.70
N ASP A 48 -9.59 3.60 3.78
CA ASP A 48 -8.61 2.86 4.58
C ASP A 48 -7.18 3.03 4.04
N VAL A 49 -7.01 3.01 2.72
CA VAL A 49 -5.72 3.30 2.07
C VAL A 49 -5.25 4.72 2.40
N LEU A 50 -6.14 5.72 2.31
CA LEU A 50 -5.80 7.10 2.67
C LEU A 50 -5.39 7.23 4.14
N ILE A 51 -6.08 6.54 5.06
CA ILE A 51 -5.72 6.52 6.49
C ILE A 51 -4.35 5.87 6.70
N TYR A 52 -4.06 4.77 6.00
CA TYR A 52 -2.76 4.11 6.05
C TYR A 52 -1.64 5.01 5.54
N CYS A 53 -1.84 5.67 4.39
CA CYS A 53 -0.89 6.63 3.84
C CYS A 53 -0.64 7.79 4.83
N LYS A 54 -1.70 8.37 5.40
CA LYS A 54 -1.59 9.43 6.41
C LYS A 54 -0.74 8.99 7.61
N LYS A 55 -1.06 7.84 8.21
CA LYS A 55 -0.30 7.30 9.36
C LYS A 55 1.17 7.02 9.02
N THR A 56 1.44 6.61 7.78
CA THR A 56 2.80 6.33 7.32
C THR A 56 3.61 7.62 7.19
N ILE A 57 3.00 8.67 6.60
CA ILE A 57 3.61 10.00 6.51
C ILE A 57 3.88 10.57 7.90
N GLU A 58 2.90 10.53 8.82
CA GLU A 58 3.07 11.03 10.19
C GLU A 58 4.24 10.32 10.91
N LYS A 59 4.39 9.00 10.76
CA LYS A 59 5.53 8.26 11.31
C LYS A 59 6.87 8.68 10.68
N GLN A 60 6.88 8.94 9.37
CA GLN A 60 8.08 9.41 8.68
C GLN A 60 8.46 10.83 9.14
N ASP A 61 7.50 11.72 9.32
CA ASP A 61 7.73 13.08 9.84
C ASP A 61 8.32 13.05 11.26
N GLU A 62 7.82 12.18 12.14
CA GLU A 62 8.40 11.97 13.47
C GLU A 62 9.83 11.42 13.43
N GLN A 63 10.15 10.60 12.44
CA GLN A 63 11.50 10.07 12.26
C GLN A 63 12.44 11.15 11.73
N ILE A 64 12.00 11.96 10.76
CA ILE A 64 12.76 13.10 10.24
C ILE A 64 13.10 14.07 11.37
N LYS A 65 12.11 14.49 12.16
CA LYS A 65 12.35 15.37 13.33
C LYS A 65 13.35 14.80 14.32
N ARG A 66 13.33 13.48 14.54
CA ARG A 66 14.31 12.81 15.41
C ARG A 66 15.72 12.84 14.82
N LEU A 67 15.86 12.62 13.52
CA LEU A 67 17.13 12.68 12.82
C LEU A 67 17.70 14.10 12.80
N ASP A 68 16.87 15.11 12.53
CA ASP A 68 17.28 16.52 12.57
C ASP A 68 17.84 16.90 13.95
N GLY A 69 17.18 16.47 15.04
CA GLY A 69 17.69 16.69 16.39
C GLY A 69 19.00 15.96 16.71
N ILE A 70 19.31 14.84 16.03
CA ILE A 70 20.63 14.17 16.14
C ILE A 70 21.68 14.99 15.39
N VAL A 71 21.36 15.48 14.19
CA VAL A 71 22.27 16.31 13.38
C VAL A 71 22.61 17.59 14.12
N GLU A 72 21.63 18.32 14.65
CA GLU A 72 21.85 19.54 15.43
C GLU A 72 22.77 19.31 16.64
N ARG A 73 22.52 18.23 17.41
CA ARG A 73 23.40 17.86 18.55
C ARG A 73 24.81 17.53 18.08
N SER A 74 24.95 16.82 16.96
CA SER A 74 26.27 16.50 16.41
C SER A 74 27.02 17.76 15.98
N GLU A 75 26.36 18.73 15.35
CA GLU A 75 26.96 20.00 14.97
C GLU A 75 27.48 20.79 16.17
N ILE A 76 26.73 20.83 17.27
CA ILE A 76 27.15 21.48 18.50
C ILE A 76 28.44 20.83 19.03
N VAL A 77 28.46 19.50 19.12
CA VAL A 77 29.64 18.75 19.57
C VAL A 77 30.85 18.98 18.66
N TYR A 78 30.66 18.97 17.33
CA TYR A 78 31.72 19.26 16.38
C TYR A 78 32.26 20.69 16.53
N LYS A 79 31.38 21.69 16.67
CA LYS A 79 31.78 23.09 16.88
C LYS A 79 32.55 23.27 18.19
N GLU A 80 32.14 22.60 19.27
CA GLU A 80 32.85 22.63 20.55
C GLU A 80 34.23 21.95 20.46
N LYS A 81 34.31 20.80 19.78
CA LYS A 81 35.57 20.10 19.55
C LYS A 81 36.55 20.97 18.75
N LEU A 82 36.07 21.62 17.69
CA LEU A 82 36.88 22.52 16.86
C LEU A 82 37.39 23.73 17.67
N LYS A 83 36.55 24.30 18.55
CA LYS A 83 36.97 25.38 19.46
C LYS A 83 38.07 24.91 20.42
N LYS A 84 37.93 23.72 20.99
CA LYS A 84 38.91 23.14 21.92
C LYS A 84 40.24 22.87 21.21
N GLU A 85 40.23 22.28 20.02
CA GLU A 85 41.44 22.04 19.21
C GLU A 85 42.14 23.36 18.84
N ARG A 86 41.40 24.40 18.45
CA ARG A 86 41.99 25.73 18.20
C ARG A 86 42.64 26.33 19.44
N LEU A 87 42.01 26.18 20.61
CA LEU A 87 42.57 26.68 21.87
C LEU A 87 43.87 25.94 22.24
N ILE A 88 43.90 24.62 22.07
CA ILE A 88 45.11 23.82 22.30
C ILE A 88 46.24 24.25 21.35
N ALA A 89 45.95 24.37 20.05
CA ALA A 89 46.94 24.81 19.07
C ALA A 89 47.48 26.22 19.37
N GLN A 90 46.63 27.12 19.89
CA GLN A 90 47.07 28.44 20.32
C GLN A 90 47.99 28.39 21.54
N GLN A 91 47.68 27.54 22.53
CA GLN A 91 48.52 27.34 23.71
C GLN A 91 49.89 26.74 23.33
N GLU A 92 49.90 25.72 22.46
CA GLU A 92 51.14 25.11 21.96
C GLU A 92 52.02 26.13 21.22
N TYR A 93 51.42 27.02 20.42
CA TYR A 93 52.13 28.09 19.74
C TYR A 93 52.75 29.11 20.72
N GLU A 94 52.02 29.49 21.78
CA GLU A 94 52.52 30.39 22.81
C GLU A 94 53.68 29.76 23.61
N GLU A 95 53.59 28.48 23.96
CA GLU A 95 54.68 27.73 24.62
C GLU A 95 55.92 27.62 23.72
N LEU A 96 55.73 27.34 22.43
CA LEU A 96 56.82 27.29 21.46
C LEU A 96 57.49 28.65 21.32
N LYS A 97 56.71 29.73 21.27
CA LYS A 97 57.23 31.10 21.22
C LYS A 97 58.10 31.43 22.43
N LEU A 98 57.62 31.11 23.64
CA LEU A 98 58.40 31.29 24.88
C LEU A 98 59.71 30.49 24.86
N THR A 99 59.67 29.27 24.32
CA THR A 99 60.86 28.42 24.19
C THR A 99 61.88 29.02 23.22
N VAL A 100 61.43 29.55 22.08
CA VAL A 100 62.29 30.24 21.11
C VAL A 100 62.91 31.50 21.71
N ASP A 101 62.13 32.31 22.43
CA ASP A 101 62.63 33.52 23.09
C ASP A 101 63.69 33.17 24.14
N LYS A 102 63.49 32.09 24.91
CA LYS A 102 64.47 31.59 25.87
C LYS A 102 65.77 31.14 25.16
N LEU A 103 65.67 30.34 24.10
CA LEU A 103 66.84 29.90 23.34
C LEU A 103 67.62 31.07 22.72
N ASN A 104 66.91 32.09 22.22
CA ASN A 104 67.55 33.31 21.72
C ASN A 104 68.32 34.05 22.82
N SER A 105 67.75 34.13 24.03
CA SER A 105 68.43 34.76 25.19
C SER A 105 69.66 33.97 25.66
N GLU A 106 69.59 32.63 25.69
CA GLU A 106 70.72 31.76 26.03
C GLU A 106 71.84 31.88 25.01
N ASN A 107 71.51 31.93 23.71
CA ASN A 107 72.48 32.09 22.63
C ASN A 107 73.20 33.45 22.71
N LEU A 108 72.48 34.53 23.05
CA LEU A 108 73.07 35.85 23.28
C LEU A 108 74.04 35.85 24.47
N LEU A 109 73.67 35.16 25.56
CA LEU A 109 74.51 35.03 26.75
C LEU A 109 75.80 34.25 26.44
N MET A 110 75.70 33.14 25.71
CA MET A 110 76.87 32.36 25.26
C MET A 110 77.81 33.19 24.39
N LYS A 111 77.28 33.97 23.42
CA LYS A 111 78.11 34.87 22.60
C LYS A 111 78.85 35.90 23.44
N THR A 112 78.20 36.43 24.46
CA THR A 112 78.81 37.40 25.39
C THR A 112 79.93 36.75 26.22
N GLN A 113 79.69 35.53 26.73
CA GLN A 113 80.68 34.79 27.51
C GLN A 113 81.91 34.40 26.68
N LEU A 114 81.72 33.99 25.42
CA LEU A 114 82.80 33.70 24.48
C LEU A 114 83.68 34.94 24.24
N GLY A 115 83.07 36.11 23.98
CA GLY A 115 83.82 37.35 23.81
C GLY A 115 84.63 37.76 25.05
N ASN A 116 84.08 37.54 26.25
CA ASN A 116 84.80 37.80 27.51
C ASN A 116 85.97 36.82 27.73
N GLN A 117 85.84 35.56 27.32
CA GLN A 117 86.94 34.59 27.37
C GLN A 117 88.09 35.00 26.43
N GLU A 118 87.78 35.40 25.20
CA GLU A 118 88.79 35.89 24.24
C GLU A 118 89.53 37.13 24.77
N GLN A 119 88.80 38.05 25.44
CA GLN A 119 89.39 39.24 26.05
C GLN A 119 90.29 38.90 27.25
N ASN A 120 89.90 37.95 28.09
CA ASN A 120 90.73 37.45 29.19
C ASN A 120 91.99 36.72 28.70
N GLU A 121 91.90 35.96 27.60
CA GLU A 121 93.06 35.31 26.98
C GLU A 121 94.07 36.34 26.41
N LEU A 122 93.57 37.45 25.85
CA LEU A 122 94.40 38.57 25.38
C LEU A 122 95.07 39.31 26.56
N GLU A 123 94.36 39.53 27.67
CA GLU A 123 94.94 40.14 28.88
C GLU A 123 95.98 39.25 29.57
N LEU A 124 95.78 37.93 29.58
CA LEU A 124 96.75 36.97 30.12
C LEU A 124 98.01 36.86 29.26
N LYS A 125 97.90 37.00 27.92
CA LYS A 125 99.06 37.10 27.01
C LYS A 125 99.86 38.39 27.19
N SER A 126 99.21 39.50 27.58
CA SER A 126 99.84 40.81 27.83
C SER A 126 100.65 40.85 29.14
N LYS A 127 100.29 40.05 30.14
CA LYS A 127 100.90 40.09 31.49
C LYS A 127 102.09 39.13 31.71
N SER A 128 102.47 38.31 30.72
CA SER A 128 103.54 37.30 30.87
C SER A 128 104.96 37.74 30.44
N GLU A 129 105.17 39.00 30.00
CA GLU A 129 106.42 39.45 29.35
C GLU A 129 107.38 40.33 30.19
N LYS A 130 107.20 40.49 31.52
CA LYS A 130 108.13 41.32 32.33
C LYS A 130 108.47 40.69 33.67
N ILE A 131 109.73 40.27 33.85
CA ILE A 131 110.68 40.72 34.90
C ILE A 131 111.89 39.76 34.96
N GLY A 132 113.11 40.34 34.92
CA GLY A 132 114.36 39.62 35.11
C GLY A 132 115.47 40.46 35.77
N ARG A 133 116.12 39.83 36.76
CA ARG A 133 117.53 39.91 37.23
C ARG A 133 118.09 41.22 37.84
N ARG A 134 118.47 41.14 39.13
CA ARG A 134 119.75 41.62 39.69
C ARG A 134 120.14 40.72 40.87
N GLU A 135 121.42 40.37 40.97
CA GLU A 135 121.95 39.34 41.86
C GLU A 135 123.06 39.86 42.79
N LEU A 136 123.28 39.07 43.86
CA LEU A 136 124.60 38.60 44.35
C LEU A 136 125.26 39.24 45.57
N LYS A 137 124.81 40.40 46.08
CA LYS A 137 125.09 40.81 47.49
C LYS A 137 123.86 40.77 48.39
N GLU A 138 122.73 40.55 47.76
CA GLU A 138 121.46 40.19 48.35
C GLU A 138 121.52 38.75 48.92
N ARG A 139 122.30 37.79 48.41
CA ARG A 139 122.19 36.34 48.71
C ARG A 139 122.26 35.88 50.19
N GLU A 140 122.89 36.61 51.12
CA GLU A 140 122.83 36.29 52.56
C GLU A 140 121.62 36.93 53.25
N LEU A 141 121.34 38.21 52.96
CA LEU A 141 120.11 38.88 53.39
C LEU A 141 118.87 38.29 52.69
N VAL A 142 119.03 37.72 51.49
CA VAL A 142 118.12 36.92 50.66
C VAL A 142 118.07 35.53 51.18
N MET A 143 119.08 34.89 51.75
CA MET A 143 118.80 33.65 52.49
C MET A 143 117.88 33.93 53.67
N VAL A 144 118.14 34.97 54.47
CA VAL A 144 117.28 35.30 55.62
C VAL A 144 115.91 35.85 55.22
N THR A 145 115.83 36.73 54.22
CA THR A 145 114.56 37.25 53.68
C THR A 145 113.85 36.25 52.79
N THR A 146 114.52 35.37 52.04
CA THR A 146 113.89 34.24 51.33
C THR A 146 113.45 33.17 52.31
N GLU A 147 114.14 32.93 53.44
CA GLU A 147 113.66 32.01 54.48
C GLU A 147 112.43 32.61 55.18
N LYS A 148 112.44 33.92 55.45
CA LYS A 148 111.31 34.66 56.02
C LYS A 148 110.12 34.71 55.04
N VAL A 149 110.36 35.08 53.78
CA VAL A 149 109.38 35.08 52.69
C VAL A 149 108.91 33.67 52.41
N ARG A 150 109.76 32.64 52.50
CA ARG A 150 109.35 31.24 52.38
C ARG A 150 108.44 30.82 53.51
N ARG A 151 108.72 31.21 54.76
CA ARG A 151 107.81 30.97 55.88
C ARG A 151 106.50 31.75 55.75
N GLU A 152 106.56 33.01 55.31
CA GLU A 152 105.37 33.83 55.05
C GLU A 152 104.54 33.21 53.91
N LEU A 153 105.18 32.78 52.81
CA LEU A 153 104.55 32.04 51.72
C LEU A 153 104.03 30.68 52.17
N GLU A 154 104.73 29.94 53.03
CA GLU A 154 104.25 28.67 53.58
C GLU A 154 103.01 28.88 54.45
N VAL A 155 102.95 29.97 55.23
CA VAL A 155 101.76 30.37 55.98
C VAL A 155 100.64 30.82 55.05
N GLU A 156 100.92 31.62 54.03
CA GLU A 156 99.94 32.04 53.01
C GLU A 156 99.41 30.83 52.22
N PHE A 157 100.27 29.90 51.80
CA PHE A 157 99.87 28.66 51.15
C PHE A 157 99.05 27.78 52.08
N ALA A 158 99.40 27.68 53.36
CA ALA A 158 98.61 26.94 54.33
C ALA A 158 97.22 27.57 54.52
N GLN A 159 97.13 28.89 54.59
CA GLN A 159 95.86 29.62 54.64
C GLN A 159 95.05 29.46 53.36
N GLU A 160 95.69 29.48 52.19
CA GLU A 160 95.02 29.32 50.90
C GLU A 160 94.53 27.88 50.70
N ILE A 161 95.32 26.88 51.09
CA ILE A 161 94.89 25.48 51.16
C ILE A 161 93.68 25.34 52.11
N GLU A 162 93.71 26.01 53.27
CA GLU A 162 92.58 25.97 54.22
C GLU A 162 91.31 26.62 53.63
N LYS A 163 91.44 27.74 52.91
CA LYS A 163 90.31 28.37 52.20
C LYS A 163 89.76 27.46 51.11
N ILE A 164 90.62 26.89 50.25
CA ILE A 164 90.22 25.95 49.20
C ILE A 164 89.49 24.74 49.82
N GLN A 165 89.99 24.21 50.94
CA GLN A 165 89.33 23.12 51.65
C GLN A 165 87.95 23.51 52.21
N LYS A 166 87.81 24.74 52.74
CA LYS A 166 86.51 25.26 53.20
C LYS A 166 85.54 25.44 52.04
N GLU A 167 85.97 26.02 50.92
CA GLU A 167 85.17 26.18 49.72
C GLU A 167 84.74 24.84 49.14
N LEU A 168 85.65 23.87 49.04
CA LEU A 168 85.34 22.52 48.58
C LEU A 168 84.30 21.83 49.49
N ARG A 169 84.40 22.02 50.82
CA ARG A 169 83.39 21.50 51.76
C ARG A 169 82.01 22.13 51.53
N ILE A 170 81.95 23.45 51.33
CA ILE A 170 80.70 24.16 51.05
C ILE A 170 80.10 23.69 49.71
N GLN A 171 80.93 23.57 48.67
CA GLN A 171 80.49 23.07 47.36
C GLN A 171 79.96 21.64 47.44
N ASN A 172 80.67 20.75 48.15
CA ASN A 172 80.21 19.37 48.36
C ASN A 172 78.88 19.32 49.14
N LEU A 173 78.72 20.16 50.17
CA LEU A 173 77.46 20.23 50.93
C LEU A 173 76.30 20.72 50.03
N ALA A 174 76.52 21.80 49.28
CA ALA A 174 75.53 22.33 48.34
C ALA A 174 75.16 21.30 47.24
N GLN A 175 76.14 20.55 46.74
CA GLN A 175 75.91 19.48 45.78
C GLN A 175 75.09 18.33 46.37
N VAL A 176 75.38 17.91 47.61
CA VAL A 176 74.61 16.88 48.31
C VAL A 176 73.16 17.34 48.54
N GLU A 177 72.95 18.58 48.96
CA GLU A 177 71.60 19.15 49.14
C GLU A 177 70.83 19.23 47.82
N ALA A 178 71.46 19.70 46.74
CA ALA A 178 70.85 19.72 45.40
C ALA A 178 70.47 18.31 44.93
N ASN A 179 71.37 17.33 45.11
CA ASN A 179 71.10 15.93 44.77
C ASN A 179 69.93 15.37 45.60
N GLN A 180 69.84 15.67 46.90
CA GLN A 180 68.72 15.25 47.73
C GLN A 180 67.38 15.84 47.26
N GLN A 181 67.36 17.11 46.82
CA GLN A 181 66.15 17.72 46.27
C GLN A 181 65.73 17.05 44.95
N ILE A 182 66.70 16.77 44.06
CA ILE A 182 66.44 16.05 42.81
C ILE A 182 65.88 14.65 43.10
N VAL A 183 66.48 13.90 44.02
CA VAL A 183 66.01 12.56 44.41
C VAL A 183 64.56 12.61 44.93
N LYS A 184 64.24 13.57 45.80
CA LYS A 184 62.86 13.75 46.30
C LYS A 184 61.87 14.07 45.17
N LYS A 185 62.26 14.93 44.23
CA LYS A 185 61.41 15.27 43.08
C LYS A 185 61.16 14.04 42.20
N VAL A 186 62.21 13.28 41.88
CA VAL A 186 62.11 12.05 41.08
C VAL A 186 61.26 10.99 41.79
N GLN A 187 61.38 10.84 43.12
CA GLN A 187 60.54 9.93 43.90
C GLN A 187 59.05 10.32 43.85
N ASN A 188 58.74 11.62 43.97
CA ASN A 188 57.37 12.11 43.86
C ASN A 188 56.80 11.92 42.44
N ASP A 189 57.59 12.19 41.42
CA ASP A 189 57.21 11.96 40.02
C ASP A 189 56.96 10.47 39.76
N LEU A 190 57.81 9.59 40.30
CA LEU A 190 57.65 8.14 40.19
C LEU A 190 56.34 7.67 40.85
N LEU A 191 56.07 8.10 42.09
CA LEU A 191 54.82 7.78 42.79
C LEU A 191 53.59 8.30 42.04
N ARG A 192 53.66 9.49 41.44
CA ARG A 192 52.59 10.04 40.61
C ARG A 192 52.35 9.17 39.36
N ARG A 193 53.43 8.78 38.67
CA ARG A 193 53.35 7.92 37.48
C ARG A 193 52.81 6.53 37.80
N GLU A 194 53.15 5.97 38.95
CA GLU A 194 52.59 4.68 39.41
C GLU A 194 51.08 4.76 39.61
N LYS A 195 50.59 5.84 40.24
CA LYS A 195 49.14 6.07 40.40
C LYS A 195 48.44 6.28 39.05
N GLU A 196 49.04 7.03 38.14
CA GLU A 196 48.50 7.21 36.78
C GLU A 196 48.42 5.87 36.04
N LYS A 197 49.48 5.04 36.14
CA LYS A 197 49.51 3.70 35.54
C LYS A 197 48.41 2.81 36.09
N GLU A 198 48.19 2.82 37.40
CA GLU A 198 47.15 2.02 38.05
C GLU A 198 45.75 2.48 37.65
N TYR A 199 45.51 3.79 37.58
CA TYR A 199 44.27 4.36 37.08
C TYR A 199 43.97 3.89 35.64
N TYR A 200 44.93 4.02 34.73
CA TYR A 200 44.75 3.57 33.34
C TYR A 200 44.57 2.05 33.23
N HIS A 201 45.21 1.27 34.10
CA HIS A 201 45.01 -0.18 34.14
C HIS A 201 43.57 -0.54 34.51
N ILE A 202 43.01 0.14 35.52
CA ILE A 202 41.61 -0.05 35.93
C ILE A 202 40.64 0.35 34.80
N GLU A 203 40.87 1.50 34.16
CA GLU A 203 40.02 1.94 33.03
C GLU A 203 40.11 0.98 31.84
N MET A 204 41.30 0.44 31.54
CA MET A 204 41.47 -0.58 30.50
C MET A 204 40.65 -1.85 30.82
N LEU A 205 40.67 -2.32 32.07
CA LEU A 205 39.90 -3.50 32.48
C LEU A 205 38.38 -3.25 32.39
N LYS A 206 37.90 -2.05 32.76
CA LYS A 206 36.49 -1.68 32.58
C LYS A 206 36.09 -1.67 31.11
N ALA A 207 36.88 -1.02 30.26
CA ALA A 207 36.62 -0.98 28.82
C ALA A 207 36.62 -2.39 28.21
N GLN A 208 37.52 -3.27 28.64
CA GLN A 208 37.53 -4.67 28.21
C GLN A 208 36.25 -5.41 28.62
N ALA A 209 35.80 -5.26 29.88
CA ALA A 209 34.56 -5.87 30.34
C ALA A 209 33.33 -5.34 29.59
N GLU A 210 33.29 -4.04 29.28
CA GLU A 210 32.24 -3.45 28.45
C GLU A 210 32.26 -4.02 27.03
N CYS A 211 33.42 -4.14 26.38
CA CYS A 211 33.56 -4.77 25.07
C CYS A 211 33.07 -6.22 25.07
N GLU A 212 33.40 -7.01 26.09
CA GLU A 212 32.91 -8.39 26.22
C GLU A 212 31.38 -8.45 26.40
N SER A 213 30.82 -7.53 27.18
CA SER A 213 29.37 -7.43 27.38
C SER A 213 28.64 -7.08 26.07
N LEU A 214 29.14 -6.09 25.33
CA LEU A 214 28.61 -5.67 24.04
C LEU A 214 28.76 -6.79 22.99
N GLY A 215 29.86 -7.53 23.02
CA GLY A 215 30.08 -8.70 22.16
C GLY A 215 29.01 -9.77 22.37
N LYS A 216 28.64 -10.07 23.61
CA LYS A 216 27.55 -11.01 23.93
C LYS A 216 26.20 -10.50 23.44
N THR A 217 25.91 -9.21 23.63
CA THR A 217 24.67 -8.59 23.13
C THR A 217 24.58 -8.63 21.60
N LEU A 218 25.69 -8.39 20.91
CA LEU A 218 25.74 -8.46 19.44
C LEU A 218 25.48 -9.88 18.93
N GLN A 219 26.06 -10.90 19.56
CA GLN A 219 25.77 -12.30 19.24
C GLN A 219 24.30 -12.66 19.44
N GLN A 220 23.66 -12.16 20.50
CA GLN A 220 22.22 -12.36 20.72
C GLN A 220 21.39 -11.73 19.59
N TYR A 221 21.72 -10.50 19.19
CA TYR A 221 21.03 -9.84 18.08
C TYR A 221 21.23 -10.57 16.74
N GLU A 222 22.40 -11.15 16.48
CA GLU A 222 22.61 -11.97 15.28
C GLU A 222 21.76 -13.24 15.27
N ILE A 223 21.60 -13.91 16.41
CA ILE A 223 20.73 -15.08 16.56
C ILE A 223 19.27 -14.68 16.32
N GLU A 224 18.81 -13.59 16.91
CA GLU A 224 17.44 -13.08 16.72
C GLU A 224 17.19 -12.68 15.27
N LYS A 225 18.14 -11.99 14.64
CA LYS A 225 18.05 -11.62 13.22
C LYS A 225 17.85 -12.85 12.33
N LYS A 226 18.69 -13.89 12.49
CA LYS A 226 18.55 -15.15 11.73
C LYS A 226 17.20 -15.83 11.97
N ARG A 227 16.69 -15.78 13.20
CA ARG A 227 15.37 -16.31 13.55
C ARG A 227 14.26 -15.55 12.81
N PHE A 228 14.30 -14.21 12.81
CA PHE A 228 13.31 -13.39 12.13
C PHE A 228 13.37 -13.56 10.61
N GLU A 229 14.56 -13.64 10.02
CA GLU A 229 14.73 -13.95 8.60
C GLU A 229 14.10 -15.31 8.23
N GLY A 230 14.32 -16.33 9.06
CA GLY A 230 13.70 -17.64 8.87
C GLY A 230 12.16 -17.62 8.97
N ILE A 231 11.60 -16.85 9.90
CA ILE A 231 10.14 -16.66 10.02
C ILE A 231 9.59 -15.93 8.78
N ALA A 232 10.25 -14.86 8.35
CA ALA A 232 9.86 -14.10 7.17
C ALA A 232 9.87 -14.97 5.90
N GLN A 233 10.89 -15.81 5.73
CA GLN A 233 10.97 -16.72 4.58
C GLN A 233 9.85 -17.78 4.60
N LYS A 234 9.58 -18.39 5.77
CA LYS A 234 8.47 -19.35 5.91
C LYS A 234 7.11 -18.70 5.63
N SER A 235 6.89 -17.51 6.18
CA SER A 235 5.66 -16.74 5.96
C SER A 235 5.49 -16.42 4.47
N LYS A 236 6.54 -15.96 3.79
CA LYS A 236 6.53 -15.69 2.35
C LYS A 236 6.14 -16.92 1.54
N GLN A 237 6.77 -18.07 1.80
CA GLN A 237 6.46 -19.32 1.10
C GLN A 237 5.01 -19.77 1.32
N GLN A 238 4.50 -19.63 2.55
CA GLN A 238 3.11 -19.97 2.86
C GLN A 238 2.13 -19.05 2.13
N THR A 239 2.37 -17.74 2.13
CA THR A 239 1.54 -16.77 1.42
C THR A 239 1.57 -16.99 -0.09
N GLU A 240 2.73 -17.24 -0.68
CA GLU A 240 2.86 -17.56 -2.11
C GLU A 240 2.08 -18.81 -2.49
N LYS A 241 2.13 -19.86 -1.66
CA LYS A 241 1.34 -21.08 -1.87
C LYS A 241 -0.17 -20.80 -1.79
N MET A 242 -0.62 -20.05 -0.78
CA MET A 242 -2.04 -19.68 -0.65
C MET A 242 -2.53 -18.85 -1.84
N ILE A 243 -1.71 -17.93 -2.36
CA ILE A 243 -2.05 -17.14 -3.54
C ILE A 243 -2.15 -18.04 -4.78
N ALA A 244 -1.22 -18.97 -4.96
CA ALA A 244 -1.27 -19.92 -6.08
C ALA A 244 -2.51 -20.81 -6.03
N ASP A 245 -2.85 -21.35 -4.86
CA ASP A 245 -4.04 -22.17 -4.65
C ASP A 245 -5.33 -21.36 -4.89
N SER A 246 -5.40 -20.11 -4.40
CA SER A 246 -6.55 -19.23 -4.62
C SER A 246 -6.73 -18.85 -6.09
N LYS A 247 -5.64 -18.55 -6.81
CA LYS A 247 -5.70 -18.29 -8.26
C LYS A 247 -6.24 -19.51 -9.02
N ARG A 248 -5.75 -20.70 -8.69
CA ARG A 248 -6.23 -21.94 -9.29
C ARG A 248 -7.74 -22.15 -9.05
N GLN A 249 -8.21 -21.92 -7.83
CA GLN A 249 -9.63 -22.02 -7.51
C GLN A 249 -10.48 -21.01 -8.29
N LEU A 250 -10.02 -19.76 -8.41
CA LEU A 250 -10.69 -18.75 -9.22
C LEU A 250 -10.79 -19.15 -10.69
N ASP A 251 -9.70 -19.66 -11.27
CA ASP A 251 -9.70 -20.15 -12.66
C ASP A 251 -10.66 -21.32 -12.87
N GLU A 252 -10.74 -22.26 -11.90
CA GLU A 252 -11.67 -23.39 -11.94
C GLU A 252 -13.14 -22.91 -11.83
N MET A 253 -13.42 -21.95 -10.94
CA MET A 253 -14.74 -21.34 -10.79
C MET A 253 -15.16 -20.56 -12.05
N GLU A 254 -14.24 -19.81 -12.65
CA GLU A 254 -14.53 -19.05 -13.88
C GLU A 254 -14.81 -19.99 -15.06
N LYS A 255 -14.06 -21.09 -15.19
CA LYS A 255 -14.35 -22.14 -16.17
C LYS A 255 -15.72 -22.77 -15.96
N ALA A 256 -16.11 -23.04 -14.70
CA ALA A 256 -17.43 -23.57 -14.38
C ALA A 256 -18.54 -22.58 -14.75
N ARG A 257 -18.41 -21.30 -14.35
CA ARG A 257 -19.35 -20.22 -14.70
C ARG A 257 -19.52 -20.07 -16.20
N ASN A 258 -18.43 -20.13 -16.96
CA ASN A 258 -18.47 -20.00 -18.42
C ASN A 258 -19.19 -21.19 -19.07
N ARG A 259 -18.97 -22.42 -18.58
CA ARG A 259 -19.71 -23.62 -19.05
C ARG A 259 -21.20 -23.50 -18.76
N GLU A 260 -21.57 -23.02 -17.58
CA GLU A 260 -22.97 -22.82 -17.21
C GLU A 260 -23.63 -21.71 -18.05
N SER A 261 -22.94 -20.59 -18.26
CA SER A 261 -23.39 -19.51 -19.13
C SER A 261 -23.62 -20.00 -20.57
N GLN A 262 -22.74 -20.86 -21.08
CA GLN A 262 -22.92 -21.49 -22.40
C GLN A 262 -24.17 -22.38 -22.43
N ARG A 263 -24.39 -23.22 -21.41
CA ARG A 263 -25.61 -24.04 -21.31
C ARG A 263 -26.88 -23.20 -21.31
N PHE A 264 -26.88 -22.07 -20.58
CA PHE A 264 -28.02 -21.14 -20.58
C PHE A 264 -28.24 -20.50 -21.96
N ALA A 265 -27.17 -20.10 -22.65
CA ALA A 265 -27.27 -19.56 -24.00
C ALA A 265 -27.85 -20.58 -24.99
N ASP A 266 -27.40 -21.83 -24.93
CA ASP A 266 -27.92 -22.93 -25.75
C ASP A 266 -29.40 -23.19 -25.46
N THR A 267 -29.78 -23.23 -24.17
CA THR A 267 -31.17 -23.42 -23.73
C THR A 267 -32.07 -22.27 -24.20
N MET A 268 -31.64 -21.01 -24.07
CA MET A 268 -32.41 -19.88 -24.57
C MET A 268 -32.58 -19.90 -26.09
N THR A 269 -31.57 -20.39 -26.82
CA THR A 269 -31.66 -20.56 -28.26
C THR A 269 -32.70 -21.61 -28.63
N ALA A 270 -32.72 -22.74 -27.91
CA ALA A 270 -33.74 -23.78 -28.09
C ALA A 270 -35.16 -23.26 -27.79
N ILE A 271 -35.36 -22.57 -26.66
CA ILE A 271 -36.65 -21.96 -26.30
C ILE A 271 -37.10 -20.96 -27.35
N LYS A 272 -36.20 -20.08 -27.84
CA LYS A 272 -36.54 -19.12 -28.90
C LYS A 272 -37.02 -19.82 -30.17
N LYS A 273 -36.38 -20.94 -30.54
CA LYS A 273 -36.77 -21.74 -31.69
C LYS A 273 -38.16 -22.36 -31.49
N GLU A 274 -38.39 -23.05 -30.38
CA GLU A 274 -39.69 -23.65 -30.04
C GLU A 274 -40.81 -22.60 -30.01
N ASN A 275 -40.55 -21.43 -29.41
CA ASN A 275 -41.51 -20.33 -29.35
C ASN A 275 -41.82 -19.77 -30.75
N SER A 276 -40.86 -19.79 -31.68
CA SER A 276 -41.09 -19.42 -33.08
C SER A 276 -41.93 -20.45 -33.84
N GLU A 277 -41.75 -21.75 -33.55
CA GLU A 277 -42.53 -22.84 -34.14
C GLU A 277 -43.97 -22.81 -33.63
N LEU A 278 -44.16 -22.70 -32.32
CA LEU A 278 -45.49 -22.53 -31.71
C LEU A 278 -46.21 -21.30 -32.27
N LYS A 279 -45.52 -20.16 -32.47
CA LYS A 279 -46.12 -18.98 -33.10
C LYS A 279 -46.65 -19.27 -34.51
N LYS A 280 -45.96 -20.10 -35.31
CA LYS A 280 -46.43 -20.49 -36.64
C LYS A 280 -47.67 -21.38 -36.54
N GLU A 281 -47.63 -22.41 -35.71
CA GLU A 281 -48.77 -23.34 -35.50
C GLU A 281 -50.02 -22.58 -35.01
N VAL A 282 -49.81 -21.64 -34.08
CA VAL A 282 -50.84 -20.75 -33.55
C VAL A 282 -51.43 -19.84 -34.64
N GLN A 283 -50.66 -19.41 -35.63
CA GLN A 283 -51.16 -18.66 -36.79
C GLN A 283 -51.95 -19.54 -37.76
N GLU A 284 -51.50 -20.78 -37.99
CA GLU A 284 -52.18 -21.76 -38.85
C GLU A 284 -53.55 -22.14 -38.29
N LEU A 285 -53.61 -22.53 -37.01
CA LEU A 285 -54.87 -22.83 -36.31
C LEU A 285 -55.82 -21.64 -36.30
N ALA A 286 -55.31 -20.41 -36.20
CA ALA A 286 -56.15 -19.21 -36.28
C ALA A 286 -56.76 -19.02 -37.68
N LYS A 287 -56.02 -19.32 -38.75
CA LYS A 287 -56.54 -19.30 -40.12
C LYS A 287 -57.61 -20.38 -40.32
N GLU A 288 -57.35 -21.61 -39.87
CA GLU A 288 -58.33 -22.71 -39.95
C GLU A 288 -59.62 -22.39 -39.19
N LEU A 289 -59.50 -21.87 -37.96
CA LEU A 289 -60.66 -21.49 -37.17
C LEU A 289 -61.45 -20.35 -37.84
N GLY A 290 -60.76 -19.39 -38.47
CA GLY A 290 -61.40 -18.35 -39.29
C GLY A 290 -62.19 -18.92 -40.47
N GLN A 291 -61.62 -19.89 -41.19
CA GLN A 291 -62.30 -20.58 -42.30
C GLN A 291 -63.52 -21.37 -41.82
N ILE A 292 -63.38 -22.15 -40.74
CA ILE A 292 -64.50 -22.91 -40.16
C ILE A 292 -65.62 -21.98 -39.71
N LYS A 293 -65.29 -20.86 -39.07
CA LYS A 293 -66.28 -19.87 -38.63
C LYS A 293 -67.03 -19.27 -39.82
N SER A 294 -66.32 -18.90 -40.89
CA SER A 294 -66.94 -18.42 -42.13
C SER A 294 -67.88 -19.46 -42.76
N ASN A 295 -67.48 -20.73 -42.78
CA ASN A 295 -68.31 -21.82 -43.30
C ASN A 295 -69.55 -22.07 -42.42
N TYR A 296 -69.38 -22.00 -41.09
CA TYR A 296 -70.49 -22.13 -40.15
C TYR A 296 -71.51 -21.00 -40.34
N ASP A 297 -71.05 -19.75 -40.48
CA ASP A 297 -71.93 -18.60 -40.71
C ASP A 297 -72.66 -18.72 -42.05
N LEU A 298 -71.99 -19.21 -43.11
CA LEU A 298 -72.63 -19.54 -44.40
C LEU A 298 -73.75 -20.58 -44.24
N ILE A 299 -73.45 -21.73 -43.65
CA ILE A 299 -74.43 -22.82 -43.44
C ILE A 299 -75.59 -22.35 -42.54
N LYS A 300 -75.29 -21.58 -41.49
CA LYS A 300 -76.30 -21.02 -40.60
C LYS A 300 -77.25 -20.10 -41.37
N ASN A 301 -76.73 -19.18 -42.17
CA ASN A 301 -77.52 -18.27 -42.99
C ASN A 301 -78.36 -19.02 -44.03
N GLU A 302 -77.80 -20.04 -44.69
CA GLU A 302 -78.54 -20.89 -45.63
C GLU A 302 -79.66 -21.68 -44.94
N ARG A 303 -79.41 -22.17 -43.74
CA ARG A 303 -80.41 -22.89 -42.93
C ARG A 303 -81.52 -21.95 -42.45
N GLU A 304 -81.20 -20.74 -42.00
CA GLU A 304 -82.19 -19.74 -41.62
C GLU A 304 -83.10 -19.39 -42.82
N LYS A 305 -82.52 -19.12 -43.99
CA LYS A 305 -83.28 -18.91 -45.24
C LYS A 305 -84.17 -20.11 -45.60
N SER A 306 -83.66 -21.33 -45.44
CA SER A 306 -84.42 -22.55 -45.72
C SER A 306 -85.58 -22.73 -44.73
N LEU A 307 -85.37 -22.42 -43.45
CA LEU A 307 -86.42 -22.45 -42.42
C LEU A 307 -87.50 -21.40 -42.68
N GLU A 308 -87.12 -20.18 -43.07
CA GLU A 308 -88.07 -19.14 -43.49
C GLU A 308 -88.91 -19.61 -44.68
N GLN A 309 -88.27 -20.19 -45.71
CA GLN A 309 -88.97 -20.75 -46.88
C GLN A 309 -89.96 -21.87 -46.50
N TYR A 310 -89.58 -22.79 -45.60
CA TYR A 310 -90.49 -23.81 -45.11
C TYR A 310 -91.62 -23.23 -44.25
N GLY A 311 -91.35 -22.18 -43.46
CA GLY A 311 -92.35 -21.42 -42.71
C GLY A 311 -93.41 -20.83 -43.64
N ASP A 312 -92.98 -20.11 -44.68
CA ASP A 312 -93.85 -19.53 -45.71
C ASP A 312 -94.65 -20.61 -46.45
N GLN A 313 -94.01 -21.73 -46.81
CA GLN A 313 -94.67 -22.85 -47.46
C GLN A 313 -95.76 -23.45 -46.57
N ASN A 314 -95.47 -23.68 -45.28
CA ASN A 314 -96.42 -24.23 -44.32
C ASN A 314 -97.59 -23.27 -44.07
N ALA A 315 -97.34 -21.96 -44.00
CA ALA A 315 -98.40 -20.96 -43.87
C ALA A 315 -99.38 -21.02 -45.05
N LYS A 316 -98.87 -21.06 -46.29
CA LYS A 316 -99.70 -21.15 -47.50
C LYS A 316 -100.41 -22.50 -47.65
N LEU A 317 -99.78 -23.60 -47.23
CA LEU A 317 -100.46 -24.90 -47.12
C LEU A 317 -101.58 -24.88 -46.07
N SER A 318 -101.38 -24.16 -44.97
CA SER A 318 -102.43 -23.95 -43.96
C SER A 318 -103.60 -23.13 -44.53
N GLU A 319 -103.33 -22.05 -45.28
CA GLU A 319 -104.35 -21.29 -46.01
C GLU A 319 -105.13 -22.16 -47.00
N LEU A 320 -104.43 -23.01 -47.77
CA LEU A 320 -105.06 -23.96 -48.68
C LEU A 320 -105.94 -24.97 -47.94
N LYS A 321 -105.46 -25.52 -46.82
CA LYS A 321 -106.26 -26.43 -45.98
C LYS A 321 -107.50 -25.75 -45.41
N GLN A 322 -107.35 -24.54 -44.86
CA GLN A 322 -108.48 -23.76 -44.35
C GLN A 322 -109.50 -23.46 -45.45
N PHE A 323 -109.05 -23.07 -46.64
CA PHE A 323 -109.92 -22.85 -47.79
C PHE A 323 -110.66 -24.13 -48.17
N LEU A 324 -109.98 -25.27 -48.26
CA LEU A 324 -110.60 -26.56 -48.55
C LEU A 324 -111.61 -26.97 -47.47
N THR A 325 -111.29 -26.82 -46.18
CA THR A 325 -112.24 -27.10 -45.09
C THR A 325 -113.47 -26.21 -45.18
N TYR A 326 -113.29 -24.91 -45.43
CA TYR A 326 -114.42 -23.97 -45.56
C TYR A 326 -115.31 -24.27 -46.79
N VAL A 327 -114.71 -24.69 -47.91
CA VAL A 327 -115.44 -25.07 -49.12
C VAL A 327 -116.11 -26.44 -49.02
N LEU A 328 -115.57 -27.37 -48.22
CA LEU A 328 -115.99 -28.78 -48.13
C LEU A 328 -116.66 -29.17 -46.80
N GLU A 329 -116.91 -28.24 -45.89
CA GLU A 329 -117.60 -28.55 -44.62
C GLU A 329 -119.03 -29.02 -44.87
N GLU A 330 -119.32 -30.26 -44.45
CA GLU A 330 -120.61 -31.00 -44.58
C GLU A 330 -121.84 -30.32 -43.95
N LYS A 331 -121.69 -29.13 -43.35
CA LYS A 331 -122.82 -28.36 -42.80
C LYS A 331 -123.47 -27.40 -43.80
N ASN A 332 -123.03 -27.40 -45.06
CA ASN A 332 -123.45 -26.44 -46.07
C ASN A 332 -123.86 -27.07 -47.42
N ASP A 333 -124.42 -28.29 -47.43
CA ASP A 333 -124.89 -28.94 -48.68
C ASP A 333 -125.89 -28.09 -49.48
N GLN A 334 -126.69 -27.24 -48.82
CA GLN A 334 -127.60 -26.32 -49.51
C GLN A 334 -126.89 -25.07 -50.09
N TYR A 335 -125.71 -24.71 -49.58
CA TYR A 335 -124.85 -23.64 -50.11
C TYR A 335 -123.94 -24.15 -51.23
N ILE A 336 -123.53 -25.42 -51.17
CA ILE A 336 -122.71 -26.12 -52.16
C ILE A 336 -123.45 -26.15 -53.51
N ASP A 337 -124.70 -26.62 -53.59
CA ASP A 337 -125.39 -26.70 -54.90
C ASP A 337 -125.79 -25.33 -55.49
N THR A 338 -126.09 -24.34 -54.64
CA THR A 338 -126.56 -23.02 -55.10
C THR A 338 -125.42 -22.05 -55.42
N SER A 339 -124.25 -22.16 -54.76
CA SER A 339 -123.09 -21.29 -55.02
C SER A 339 -122.00 -21.92 -55.90
N LEU A 340 -121.90 -23.26 -56.01
CA LEU A 340 -120.96 -23.91 -56.95
C LEU A 340 -121.46 -23.94 -58.39
N GLY A 341 -122.77 -23.75 -58.64
CA GLY A 341 -123.31 -23.59 -59.98
C GLY A 341 -122.81 -22.32 -60.67
N ASP A 342 -122.87 -21.18 -59.99
CA ASP A 342 -122.60 -19.86 -60.59
C ASP A 342 -121.16 -19.35 -60.36
N ASN A 343 -120.43 -19.88 -59.37
CA ASN A 343 -119.08 -19.41 -59.01
C ASN A 343 -117.98 -20.47 -59.12
N ARG A 344 -118.23 -21.55 -59.85
CA ARG A 344 -117.26 -22.66 -60.05
C ARG A 344 -115.90 -22.18 -60.57
N ASN A 345 -115.91 -21.30 -61.56
CA ASN A 345 -114.69 -20.71 -62.12
C ASN A 345 -113.94 -19.85 -61.09
N ALA A 346 -114.63 -19.12 -60.22
CA ALA A 346 -114.00 -18.31 -59.18
C ALA A 346 -113.34 -19.18 -58.09
N ILE A 347 -113.99 -20.28 -57.69
CA ILE A 347 -113.43 -21.25 -56.74
C ILE A 347 -112.22 -21.97 -57.34
N PHE A 348 -112.31 -22.47 -58.58
CA PHE A 348 -111.16 -23.08 -59.26
C PHE A 348 -110.03 -22.08 -59.49
N THR A 349 -110.34 -20.83 -59.84
CA THR A 349 -109.32 -19.77 -59.98
C THR A 349 -108.66 -19.48 -58.64
N LYS A 350 -109.42 -19.38 -57.54
CA LYS A 350 -108.86 -19.15 -56.21
C LYS A 350 -108.02 -20.34 -55.73
N LEU A 351 -108.45 -21.56 -55.99
CA LEU A 351 -107.74 -22.80 -55.64
C LEU A 351 -106.46 -22.95 -56.48
N LEU A 352 -106.50 -22.63 -57.78
CA LEU A 352 -105.32 -22.55 -58.65
C LEU A 352 -104.33 -21.49 -58.17
N LEU A 353 -104.82 -20.32 -57.76
CA LEU A 353 -103.99 -19.20 -57.29
C LEU A 353 -103.36 -19.51 -55.92
N LEU A 354 -104.09 -20.18 -55.03
CA LEU A 354 -103.55 -20.68 -53.76
C LEU A 354 -102.50 -21.79 -53.98
N LEU A 355 -102.74 -22.73 -54.89
CA LEU A 355 -101.76 -23.78 -55.26
C LEU A 355 -100.50 -23.20 -55.90
N GLN A 356 -100.65 -22.23 -56.82
CA GLN A 356 -99.54 -21.52 -57.46
C GLN A 356 -98.67 -20.75 -56.47
N ASN A 357 -99.29 -20.26 -55.39
CA ASN A 357 -98.58 -19.49 -54.40
C ASN A 357 -97.76 -20.36 -53.43
N VAL A 358 -98.03 -21.67 -53.29
CA VAL A 358 -97.23 -22.57 -52.43
C VAL A 358 -95.87 -22.84 -53.09
N PRO A 359 -94.75 -22.38 -52.50
CA PRO A 359 -93.42 -22.63 -53.02
C PRO A 359 -93.14 -24.15 -53.12
N GLY A 360 -92.70 -24.62 -54.30
CA GLY A 360 -92.25 -26.01 -54.51
C GLY A 360 -93.24 -26.98 -55.17
N ILE A 361 -94.54 -26.69 -55.23
CA ILE A 361 -95.53 -27.59 -55.85
C ILE A 361 -95.35 -27.71 -57.38
N HIS A 362 -94.78 -26.69 -58.04
CA HIS A 362 -94.53 -26.69 -59.48
C HIS A 362 -93.17 -27.24 -59.92
N LYS A 363 -92.31 -27.71 -59.01
CA LYS A 363 -90.97 -28.18 -59.37
C LYS A 363 -90.87 -29.67 -59.75
N ASN A 364 -91.95 -30.45 -59.65
CA ASN A 364 -91.94 -31.89 -59.96
C ASN A 364 -92.70 -32.30 -61.22
N THR A 365 -92.99 -31.39 -62.15
CA THR A 365 -93.65 -31.74 -63.43
C THR A 365 -92.91 -31.30 -64.69
N THR A 366 -91.62 -30.95 -64.60
CA THR A 366 -90.73 -30.91 -65.76
C THR A 366 -89.28 -31.16 -65.33
N SER A 367 -88.78 -32.34 -65.73
CA SER A 367 -87.38 -32.82 -65.73
C SER A 367 -86.74 -33.22 -64.40
#